data_AF-A0A2M7TX04-F1
#
_entry.id   AF-A0A2M7TX04-F1
#
_cell.length_a   1.000
_cell.length_b   1.000
_cell.length_c   1.000
_cell.angle_alpha   90.00
_cell.angle_beta   90.00
_cell.angle_gamma   90.00
#
_symmetry.space_group_name_H-M   'P 1'
#
loop_
_entity.id
_entity.type
_entity.pdbx_description
1 polymer ?
#
loop_
_entity_poly.entity_id
_entity_poly.type
_entity_poly.pdbx_seq_one_letter_code
_entity_poly.pdbx_strand_id
1 'polypeptide(L)'
;KIENLLGLDHKGHTVISWSVNPQAIIEAEEHKAASLAERLEAMRKIQDAGYKIGLHFDPILYHENWRENYIELIHQLFNVVDPKKVTWISMGTLRFPPEMKDKVLDKFPKSRIMFAELIRG
;
A
#
# COMPACT_ATOMS: atom_id res chain seq x y z
N LYS A 1 -11.74 3.19 8.11
CA LYS A 1 -12.01 3.78 9.44
C LYS A 1 -11.38 2.89 10.49
N ILE A 2 -10.63 3.47 11.42
CA ILE A 2 -9.75 2.77 12.39
C ILE A 2 -10.12 3.07 13.85
N GLU A 3 -11.15 3.88 14.06
CA GLU A 3 -11.55 4.46 15.35
C GLU A 3 -11.91 3.38 16.38
N ASN A 4 -12.48 2.26 15.92
CA ASN A 4 -12.84 1.12 16.75
C ASN A 4 -11.63 0.33 17.28
N LEU A 5 -10.41 0.61 16.79
CA LEU A 5 -9.19 -0.07 17.21
C LEU A 5 -8.40 0.73 18.25
N LEU A 6 -8.54 2.06 18.28
CA LEU A 6 -7.66 2.94 19.05
C LEU A 6 -7.72 2.75 20.57
N GLY A 7 -8.81 2.21 21.10
CA GLY A 7 -9.02 2.02 22.55
C GLY A 7 -8.90 0.58 23.04
N LEU A 8 -8.50 -0.37 22.19
CA LEU A 8 -8.43 -1.78 22.57
C LEU A 8 -7.14 -2.10 23.32
N ASP A 9 -7.23 -2.93 24.36
CA ASP A 9 -6.06 -3.48 25.05
C ASP A 9 -5.42 -4.61 24.22
N HIS A 10 -4.57 -4.22 23.27
CA HIS A 10 -3.90 -5.14 22.34
C HIS A 10 -2.60 -5.76 22.91
N LYS A 11 -2.14 -5.33 24.09
CA LYS A 11 -0.96 -5.85 24.81
C LYS A 11 0.32 -5.98 23.96
N GLY A 12 0.45 -5.19 22.90
CA GLY A 12 1.57 -5.28 21.95
C GLY A 12 1.62 -6.55 21.08
N HIS A 13 0.57 -7.39 21.09
CA HIS A 13 0.49 -8.65 20.33
C HIS A 13 -0.27 -8.53 19.01
N THR A 14 -0.58 -7.30 18.59
CA THR A 14 -1.27 -7.02 17.34
C THR A 14 -0.43 -6.05 16.50
N VAL A 15 -0.27 -6.39 15.23
CA VAL A 15 0.34 -5.51 14.23
C VAL A 15 -0.74 -5.17 13.22
N ILE A 16 -0.89 -3.88 12.92
CA ILE A 16 -1.83 -3.40 11.91
C ILE A 16 -1.01 -3.06 10.67
N SER A 17 -1.43 -3.53 9.51
CA SER A 17 -0.70 -3.31 8.27
C SER A 17 -1.50 -2.59 7.21
N TRP A 18 -0.78 -1.94 6.30
CA TRP A 18 -1.35 -1.24 5.16
C TRP A 18 -0.60 -1.60 3.88
N SER A 19 -1.35 -1.78 2.80
CA SER A 19 -0.81 -1.66 1.45
C SER A 19 -0.59 -0.20 1.12
N VAL A 20 0.60 0.10 0.59
CA VAL A 20 1.04 1.45 0.24
C VAL A 20 1.52 1.48 -1.19
N ASN A 21 1.12 2.52 -1.90
CA ASN A 21 1.50 2.77 -3.28
C ASN A 21 1.60 4.29 -3.50
N PRO A 22 2.33 4.74 -4.51
CA PRO A 22 2.36 6.16 -4.84
C PRO A 22 0.96 6.67 -5.17
N GLN A 23 0.69 7.95 -4.90
CA GLN A 23 -0.64 8.55 -5.09
C GLN A 23 -1.18 8.34 -6.51
N ALA A 24 -0.32 8.47 -7.53
CA ALA A 24 -0.70 8.23 -8.93
C ALA A 24 -1.22 6.80 -9.19
N ILE A 25 -0.65 5.80 -8.52
CA ILE A 25 -1.09 4.40 -8.61
C ILE A 25 -2.41 4.20 -7.87
N ILE A 26 -2.55 4.78 -6.68
CA ILE A 26 -3.79 4.67 -5.89
C ILE A 26 -4.98 5.25 -6.69
N GLU A 27 -4.80 6.41 -7.31
CA GLU A 27 -5.83 7.05 -8.12
C GLU A 27 -6.17 6.26 -9.38
N ALA A 28 -5.16 5.69 -10.03
CA ALA A 28 -5.34 4.97 -11.30
C ALA A 28 -5.93 3.56 -11.11
N GLU A 29 -5.51 2.82 -10.08
CA GLU A 29 -5.73 1.37 -10.00
C GLU A 29 -6.44 0.91 -8.70
N GLU A 30 -6.40 1.67 -7.60
CA GLU A 30 -6.98 1.28 -6.31
C GLU A 30 -8.37 1.89 -6.06
N HIS A 31 -9.29 1.69 -7.01
CA HIS A 31 -10.62 2.30 -6.97
C HIS A 31 -11.39 1.99 -5.67
N LYS A 32 -11.97 3.04 -5.06
CA LYS A 32 -12.74 2.99 -3.80
C LYS A 32 -11.91 2.62 -2.56
N ALA A 33 -10.59 2.56 -2.66
CA ALA A 33 -9.71 2.49 -1.50
C ALA A 33 -9.45 3.89 -0.92
N ALA A 34 -8.96 3.94 0.31
CA ALA A 34 -8.53 5.18 0.94
C ALA A 34 -7.34 5.79 0.19
N SER A 35 -7.29 7.13 0.12
CA SER A 35 -6.14 7.88 -0.40
C SER A 35 -4.86 7.64 0.42
N LEU A 36 -3.69 8.01 -0.12
CA LEU A 36 -2.44 7.91 0.64
C LEU A 36 -2.51 8.75 1.93
N ALA A 37 -3.03 9.97 1.86
CA ALA A 37 -3.16 10.87 3.01
C ALA A 37 -4.01 10.25 4.13
N GLU A 38 -5.14 9.63 3.80
CA GLU A 38 -5.98 8.93 4.77
C GLU A 38 -5.28 7.73 5.40
N ARG A 39 -4.47 6.98 4.63
CA ARG A 39 -3.66 5.88 5.14
C ARG A 39 -2.59 6.38 6.11
N LEU A 40 -1.85 7.44 5.74
CA LEU A 40 -0.82 8.04 6.57
C LEU A 40 -1.39 8.54 7.91
N GLU A 41 -2.51 9.25 7.87
CA GLU A 41 -3.17 9.72 9.09
C GLU A 41 -3.67 8.57 9.97
N ALA A 42 -4.18 7.50 9.35
CA ALA A 42 -4.57 6.29 10.08
C ALA A 42 -3.35 5.60 10.73
N MET A 43 -2.23 5.47 10.00
CA MET A 43 -0.99 4.91 10.52
C MET A 43 -0.48 5.70 11.72
N ARG A 44 -0.47 7.04 11.63
CA ARG A 44 -0.08 7.92 12.73
C ARG A 44 -0.88 7.62 14.00
N LYS A 45 -2.22 7.66 13.90
CA LYS A 45 -3.12 7.41 15.03
C LYS A 45 -2.95 6.02 15.64
N ILE A 46 -2.77 5.01 14.80
CA ILE A 46 -2.57 3.63 15.25
C ILE A 46 -1.22 3.48 15.98
N GLN A 47 -0.17 4.11 15.47
CA GLN A 47 1.14 4.09 16.12
C GLN A 47 1.14 4.89 17.43
N ASP A 48 0.41 6.00 17.49
CA ASP A 48 0.16 6.79 18.71
C ASP A 48 -0.60 5.96 19.76
N ALA A 49 -1.53 5.10 19.32
CA ALA A 49 -2.24 4.14 20.17
C ALA A 49 -1.37 2.94 20.63
N GLY A 50 -0.11 2.87 20.22
CA GLY A 50 0.86 1.88 20.70
C GLY A 50 0.95 0.60 19.87
N TYR A 51 0.19 0.49 18.77
CA TYR A 51 0.33 -0.62 17.83
C TYR A 51 1.65 -0.53 17.06
N LYS A 52 2.17 -1.69 16.67
CA LYS A 52 3.23 -1.77 15.66
C LYS A 52 2.58 -1.80 14.26
N ILE A 53 3.36 -1.40 13.25
CA ILE A 53 2.87 -1.31 11.87
C ILE A 53 3.58 -2.30 10.95
N GLY A 54 2.86 -2.87 10.00
CA GLY A 54 3.41 -3.56 8.83
C GLY A 54 3.17 -2.74 7.55
N LEU A 55 4.14 -2.70 6.65
CA LEU A 55 4.00 -2.01 5.35
C LEU A 55 4.08 -3.00 4.21
N HIS A 56 3.12 -2.94 3.29
CA HIS A 56 3.06 -3.79 2.11
C HIS A 56 3.23 -2.95 0.85
N PHE A 57 4.39 -3.07 0.21
CA PHE A 57 4.62 -2.62 -1.17
C PHE A 57 4.38 -3.82 -2.09
N ASP A 58 3.14 -4.27 -2.14
CA ASP A 58 2.75 -5.42 -2.94
C ASP A 58 1.37 -5.14 -3.58
N PRO A 59 1.32 -4.79 -4.88
CA PRO A 59 2.42 -4.81 -5.83
C PRO A 59 3.24 -3.51 -5.90
N ILE A 60 4.54 -3.63 -6.15
CA ILE A 60 5.37 -2.58 -6.76
C ILE A 60 5.12 -2.60 -8.27
N LEU A 61 4.81 -1.43 -8.81
CA LEU A 61 4.36 -1.24 -10.18
C LEU A 61 5.27 -0.29 -10.95
N TYR A 62 5.75 -0.76 -12.08
CA TYR A 62 6.46 0.07 -13.04
C TYR A 62 5.50 1.03 -13.75
N HIS A 63 5.87 2.30 -13.79
CA HIS A 63 5.19 3.38 -14.49
C HIS A 63 6.18 4.50 -14.78
N GLU A 64 5.77 5.50 -15.56
CA GLU A 64 6.60 6.68 -15.79
C GLU A 64 6.90 7.39 -14.45
N ASN A 65 8.16 7.78 -14.23
CA ASN A 65 8.65 8.38 -12.98
C ASN A 65 8.42 7.52 -11.72
N TRP A 66 8.33 6.19 -11.88
CA TRP A 66 8.09 5.30 -10.73
C TRP A 66 9.11 5.52 -9.62
N ARG A 67 10.40 5.67 -9.95
CA ARG A 67 11.47 5.76 -8.97
C ARG A 67 11.28 6.97 -8.06
N GLU A 68 11.02 8.13 -8.66
CA GLU A 68 10.76 9.39 -7.96
C GLU A 68 9.50 9.27 -7.09
N ASN A 69 8.44 8.71 -7.65
CA ASN A 69 7.16 8.52 -6.95
C ASN A 69 7.27 7.57 -5.74
N TYR A 70 8.05 6.49 -5.84
CA TYR A 70 8.29 5.58 -4.70
C TYR A 70 9.25 6.19 -3.67
N ILE A 71 10.27 6.96 -4.08
CA ILE A 71 11.11 7.71 -3.14
C ILE A 71 10.27 8.70 -2.34
N GLU A 72 9.39 9.44 -3.02
CA GLU A 72 8.49 10.39 -2.37
C GLU A 72 7.54 9.69 -1.39
N LEU A 73 6.94 8.57 -1.79
CA LEU A 73 6.12 7.74 -0.91
C LEU A 73 6.87 7.32 0.36
N ILE A 74 8.11 6.86 0.24
CA ILE A 74 8.95 6.45 1.37
C ILE A 74 9.21 7.64 2.31
N HIS A 75 9.53 8.82 1.77
CA HIS A 75 9.69 10.02 2.58
C HIS A 75 8.39 10.41 3.29
N GLN A 76 7.25 10.42 2.59
CA GLN A 76 5.95 10.72 3.20
C GLN A 76 5.59 9.74 4.32
N LEU A 77 5.85 8.43 4.12
CA LEU A 77 5.64 7.41 5.15
C LEU A 77 6.46 7.70 6.40
N PHE A 78 7.78 7.79 6.28
CA PHE A 78 8.67 7.91 7.44
C PHE A 78 8.73 9.32 8.05
N ASN A 79 8.10 10.32 7.41
CA ASN A 79 7.79 11.60 8.06
C ASN A 79 6.62 11.48 9.05
N VAL A 80 5.76 10.47 8.90
CA VAL A 80 4.54 10.28 9.70
C VAL A 80 4.67 9.12 10.68
N VAL A 81 5.34 8.04 10.29
CA VAL A 81 5.53 6.84 11.12
C VAL A 81 6.96 6.74 11.65
N ASP A 82 7.13 6.40 12.93
CA ASP A 82 8.42 6.04 13.51
C ASP A 82 8.92 4.72 12.87
N PRO A 83 10.04 4.73 12.14
CA PRO A 83 10.59 3.54 11.52
C PRO A 83 10.89 2.41 12.52
N LYS A 84 11.22 2.73 13.77
CA LYS A 84 11.54 1.74 14.82
C LYS A 84 10.33 0.90 15.24
N LYS A 85 9.12 1.36 14.94
CA LYS A 85 7.86 0.67 15.24
C LYS A 85 7.25 -0.03 14.02
N VAL A 86 7.96 -0.05 12.90
CA VAL A 86 7.62 -0.88 11.74
C VAL A 86 8.18 -2.28 11.98
N THR A 87 7.30 -3.30 11.99
CA THR A 87 7.68 -4.68 12.30
C THR A 87 8.23 -5.41 11.07
N TRP A 88 7.63 -5.17 9.91
CA TRP A 88 8.11 -5.70 8.64
C TRP A 88 7.70 -4.79 7.48
N ILE A 89 8.47 -4.90 6.41
CA ILE A 89 8.13 -4.38 5.09
C ILE A 89 8.10 -5.57 4.15
N SER A 90 6.96 -5.82 3.49
CA SER A 90 6.90 -6.81 2.42
C SER A 90 6.93 -6.11 1.07
N MET A 91 7.64 -6.70 0.11
CA MET A 91 7.75 -6.18 -1.24
C MET A 91 7.48 -7.30 -2.24
N GLY A 92 6.68 -7.02 -3.26
CA GLY A 92 6.38 -7.95 -4.33
C GLY A 92 5.96 -7.18 -5.58
N THR A 93 6.26 -7.69 -6.76
CA THR A 93 5.69 -7.16 -8.01
C THR A 93 4.33 -7.80 -8.28
N LEU A 94 3.56 -7.21 -9.19
CA LEU A 94 2.28 -7.78 -9.59
C LEU A 94 2.48 -9.17 -10.20
N ARG A 95 1.82 -10.17 -9.62
CA ARG A 95 1.80 -11.56 -10.09
C ARG A 95 0.36 -11.93 -10.45
N PHE A 96 0.15 -12.44 -11.66
CA PHE A 96 -1.17 -12.85 -12.12
C PHE A 96 -1.11 -13.99 -13.15
N PRO A 97 -2.08 -14.91 -13.16
CA PRO A 97 -2.24 -15.88 -14.24
C PRO A 97 -2.55 -15.17 -15.57
N PRO A 98 -2.01 -15.62 -16.72
CA PRO A 98 -2.22 -14.96 -18.01
C PRO A 98 -3.69 -14.67 -18.35
N GLU A 99 -4.60 -15.58 -18.01
CA GLU A 99 -6.06 -15.46 -18.24
C GLU A 99 -6.73 -14.33 -17.43
N MET A 100 -6.06 -13.79 -16.40
CA MET A 100 -6.56 -12.66 -15.64
C MET A 100 -6.51 -11.36 -16.44
N LYS A 101 -5.58 -11.24 -17.39
CA LYS A 101 -5.40 -10.03 -18.20
C LYS A 101 -6.69 -9.62 -18.90
N ASP A 102 -7.30 -10.53 -19.64
CA ASP A 102 -8.50 -10.23 -20.43
C ASP A 102 -9.69 -9.88 -19.53
N LYS A 103 -9.82 -10.56 -18.38
CA LYS A 103 -10.87 -10.28 -17.39
C LYS A 103 -10.72 -8.90 -16.75
N VAL A 104 -9.49 -8.50 -16.44
CA VAL A 104 -9.22 -7.16 -15.88
C VAL A 104 -9.52 -6.08 -16.92
N LEU A 105 -9.13 -6.29 -18.18
CA LEU A 105 -9.37 -5.31 -19.25
C LEU A 105 -10.85 -5.18 -19.63
N ASP A 106 -11.62 -6.28 -19.56
CA ASP A 106 -13.08 -6.22 -19.75
C ASP A 106 -13.75 -5.37 -18.67
N LYS A 107 -13.36 -5.57 -17.39
CA LYS A 107 -13.95 -4.85 -16.26
C LYS A 107 -13.40 -3.43 -16.07
N PHE A 108 -12.12 -3.22 -16.37
CA PHE A 108 -11.40 -1.96 -16.21
C PHE A 108 -10.63 -1.62 -17.50
N PRO A 109 -11.32 -1.18 -18.56
CA PRO A 109 -10.69 -0.96 -19.88
C PRO A 109 -9.58 0.09 -19.89
N LYS A 110 -9.53 0.95 -18.88
CA LYS A 110 -8.51 2.00 -18.72
C LYS A 110 -7.29 1.56 -17.89
N SER A 111 -7.37 0.41 -17.21
CA SER A 111 -6.29 -0.09 -16.37
C SER A 111 -5.05 -0.36 -17.22
N ARG A 112 -3.89 0.04 -16.71
CA ARG A 112 -2.60 -0.19 -17.35
C ARG A 112 -1.73 -1.19 -16.57
N ILE A 113 -2.18 -1.60 -15.39
CA ILE A 113 -1.44 -2.46 -14.46
C ILE A 113 -0.97 -3.80 -15.07
N MET A 114 -1.71 -4.33 -16.06
CA MET A 114 -1.43 -5.62 -16.70
C MET A 114 -0.43 -5.55 -17.87
N PHE A 115 0.03 -4.35 -18.24
CA PHE A 115 0.93 -4.13 -19.39
C PHE A 115 2.36 -3.77 -18.99
N ALA A 116 2.63 -3.68 -17.69
CA ALA A 116 3.98 -3.50 -17.16
C ALA A 116 4.75 -4.84 -17.16
N GLU A 117 5.66 -5.04 -16.21
CA GLU A 117 6.43 -6.27 -16.10
C GLU A 117 5.55 -7.44 -15.62
N LEU A 118 5.37 -8.44 -16.48
CA LEU A 118 4.89 -9.76 -16.07
C LEU A 118 6.08 -10.70 -15.94
N ILE A 119 6.51 -10.97 -14.71
CA ILE A 119 7.44 -12.06 -14.45
C ILE A 119 6.63 -13.36 -14.43
N ARG A 120 6.74 -14.16 -15.49
CA ARG A 120 6.25 -15.53 -15.49
C ARG A 120 7.15 -16.32 -14.53
N GLY A 121 6.57 -16.80 -13.43
CA GLY A 121 7.24 -17.71 -12.50
C GLY A 121 7.55 -19.06 -13.13
#